data_AF-A0A369QUY2-F1
#
_entry.id   AF-A0A369QUY2-F1
#
_cell.length_a   1.000
_cell.length_b   1.000
_cell.length_c   1.000
_cell.angle_alpha   90.00
_cell.angle_beta   90.00
_cell.angle_gamma   90.00
#
_symmetry.space_group_name_H-M   'P 1'
#
loop_
_entity.id
_entity.type
_entity.pdbx_description
1 polymer ?
#
loop_
_entity_poly.entity_id
_entity_poly.type
_entity_poly.pdbx_seq_one_letter_code
_entity_poly.pdbx_strand_id
1 'polypeptide(L)' 'MRNDWILDVLTDLRTFARDNGLFDLAERLDDAQQVAVEEIARRERVRPVVLGMGAFEGDAKGVRDGM' A
#
# COMPACT_ATOMS: atom_id res chain seq x y z
N MET A 1 6.11 3.21 4.93
CA MET A 1 7.18 2.65 5.79
C MET A 1 7.23 1.13 5.87
N ARG A 2 6.14 0.34 5.75
CA ARG A 2 6.27 -1.12 5.98
C ARG A 2 6.74 -1.94 4.77
N ASN A 3 6.64 -1.42 3.56
CA ASN A 3 7.00 -2.18 2.35
C ASN A 3 7.94 -1.43 1.39
N ASP A 4 8.26 -0.16 1.63
CA ASP A 4 8.99 0.66 0.64
C ASP A 4 10.50 0.38 0.66
N TRP A 5 11.01 -0.20 1.75
CA TRP A 5 12.41 -0.63 1.91
C TRP A 5 12.84 -1.66 0.87
N ILE A 6 11.90 -2.42 0.29
CA ILE A 6 12.22 -3.38 -0.77
C ILE A 6 12.69 -2.69 -2.04
N LEU A 7 12.24 -1.45 -2.31
CA LEU A 7 12.64 -0.69 -3.48
C LEU A 7 14.11 -0.27 -3.38
N ASP A 8 14.55 0.09 -2.17
CA ASP A 8 15.97 0.39 -1.90
C ASP A 8 16.83 -0.86 -2.11
N VAL A 9 16.43 -2.01 -1.56
CA VAL A 9 17.15 -3.28 -1.75
C VAL A 9 17.22 -3.70 -3.22
N LEU A 10 16.12 -3.59 -3.97
CA LEU A 10 16.11 -3.89 -5.40
C LEU A 10 17.02 -2.92 -6.18
N THR A 11 17.11 -1.66 -5.75
CA THR A 11 18.01 -0.67 -6.35
C THR A 11 19.48 -1.02 -6.11
N ASP A 12 19.82 -1.44 -4.89
CA ASP A 12 21.18 -1.85 -4.54
C ASP A 12 21.60 -3.09 -5.33
N LEU A 13 20.73 -4.11 -5.40
CA LEU A 13 20.99 -5.33 -6.17
C LEU A 13 21.15 -5.05 -7.67
N ARG A 14 20.33 -4.15 -8.23
CA ARG A 14 20.44 -3.76 -9.64
C ARG A 14 21.76 -3.07 -9.91
N THR A 15 22.18 -2.16 -9.03
CA THR A 15 23.45 -1.45 -9.13
C THR A 15 24.62 -2.43 -9.08
N PHE A 16 24.60 -3.34 -8.10
CA PHE A 16 25.58 -4.43 -8.01
C PHE A 16 25.62 -5.28 -9.29
N ALA A 17 24.47 -5.66 -9.84
CA ALA A 17 24.41 -6.46 -11.06
C ALA A 17 25.03 -5.71 -12.27
N ARG A 18 24.74 -4.42 -12.43
CA ARG A 18 25.33 -3.59 -13.49
C ARG A 18 26.84 -3.45 -13.34
N ASP A 19 27.31 -3.17 -12.14
CA ASP A 19 28.73 -2.98 -11.85
C ASP A 19 29.56 -4.26 -12.08
N ASN A 20 28.92 -5.43 -11.99
CA ASN A 20 29.56 -6.73 -12.21
C ASN A 20 29.29 -7.33 -13.60
N GLY A 21 28.69 -6.57 -14.53
CA GLY A 21 28.41 -7.03 -15.89
C GLY A 21 27.31 -8.10 -15.99
N LEU A 22 26.50 -8.26 -14.95
CA LEU A 22 25.36 -9.17 -14.91
C LEU A 22 24.11 -8.49 -15.52
N PHE A 23 24.19 -8.08 -16.78
CA PHE A 23 23.17 -7.22 -17.40
C PHE A 23 21.77 -7.84 -17.46
N ASP A 24 21.66 -9.14 -17.77
CA ASP A 24 20.38 -9.85 -17.77
C ASP A 24 19.74 -9.84 -16.36
N LEU A 25 20.56 -9.99 -15.31
CA LEU A 25 20.07 -9.90 -13.93
C LEU A 25 19.61 -8.48 -13.60
N ALA A 26 20.35 -7.46 -14.04
CA ALA A 26 19.96 -6.06 -13.84
C ALA A 26 18.62 -5.73 -14.54
N GLU A 27 18.40 -6.25 -15.76
CA GLU A 27 17.13 -6.11 -16.48
C GLU A 27 15.97 -6.76 -15.69
N ARG A 28 16.17 -7.98 -15.17
CA ARG A 28 15.13 -8.64 -14.35
C ARG A 28 14.85 -7.92 -13.04
N LEU A 29 15.86 -7.26 -12.48
CA LEU A 29 15.69 -6.43 -11.29
C LEU A 29 14.92 -5.13 -11.60
N ASP A 30 15.11 -4.54 -12.79
CA ASP A 30 14.29 -3.43 -13.28
C ASP A 30 12.79 -3.85 -13.38
N ASP A 31 12.49 -5.01 -13.96
CA ASP A 31 11.12 -5.57 -14.01
C ASP A 31 10.54 -5.78 -12.59
N ALA A 32 11.33 -6.36 -11.68
CA ALA A 32 10.91 -6.63 -10.31
C ALA A 32 10.59 -5.34 -9.52
N GLN A 33 11.34 -4.26 -9.77
CA GLN A 33 11.03 -2.95 -9.19
C GLN A 33 9.65 -2.45 -9.61
N GLN A 34 9.30 -2.60 -10.88
CA GLN A 34 7.99 -2.16 -11.39
C GLN A 34 6.85 -2.94 -10.72
N VAL A 35 6.97 -4.27 -10.61
CA VAL A 35 6.00 -5.12 -9.90
C VAL A 35 5.86 -4.70 -8.43
N ALA A 36 6.97 -4.45 -7.74
CA ALA A 36 6.95 -4.02 -6.34
C ALA A 36 6.21 -2.69 -6.16
N VAL A 37 6.46 -1.70 -7.03
CA VAL A 37 5.75 -0.40 -7.01
C VAL A 37 4.25 -0.59 -7.18
N GLU A 38 3.83 -1.39 -8.16
CA GLU A 38 2.42 -1.67 -8.43
C GLU A 38 1.73 -2.35 -7.25
N GLU A 39 2.37 -3.36 -6.64
CA GLU A 39 1.83 -4.08 -5.50
C GLU A 39 1.72 -3.22 -4.23
N ILE A 40 2.77 -2.43 -3.93
CA ILE A 40 2.76 -1.50 -2.80
C ILE A 40 1.63 -0.50 -2.98
N ALA A 41 1.55 0.14 -4.16
CA ALA A 41 0.52 1.12 -4.45
C ALA A 41 -0.90 0.51 -4.40
N ARG A 42 -1.08 -0.74 -4.86
CA ARG A 42 -2.35 -1.47 -4.74
C ARG A 42 -2.72 -1.72 -3.28
N ARG A 43 -1.76 -2.13 -2.44
CA ARG A 43 -1.97 -2.34 -1.00
C ARG A 43 -2.37 -1.06 -0.28
N GLU A 44 -1.79 0.07 -0.67
CA GLU A 44 -2.12 1.37 -0.09
C GLU A 44 -3.51 1.87 -0.49
N ARG A 45 -3.93 1.61 -1.73
CA ARG A 45 -5.30 1.90 -2.20
C ARG A 45 -6.37 1.03 -1.53
N VAL A 46 -6.02 -0.18 -1.11
CA VAL A 46 -6.94 -1.14 -0.45
C VAL A 46 -6.98 -0.94 1.08
N ARG A 47 -6.27 0.05 1.63
CA ARG A 47 -6.58 0.49 2.99
C ARG A 47 -8.03 0.97 3.00
N PRO A 48 -8.94 0.35 3.78
CA PRO A 48 -10.30 0.84 3.84
C PRO A 48 -10.20 2.29 4.28
N VAL A 49 -10.76 3.19 3.48
CA VAL A 49 -11.26 4.44 4.02
C VAL A 49 -12.22 3.99 5.11
N VAL A 50 -11.76 4.00 6.36
CA VAL A 50 -12.65 4.02 7.52
C VAL A 50 -13.31 5.39 7.43
N LEU A 51 -14.28 5.49 6.52
CA LEU A 51 -15.16 6.62 6.42
C LEU A 51 -15.87 6.64 7.76
N GLY A 52 -15.73 7.75 8.49
CA GLY A 52 -16.32 7.92 9.81
C GLY A 52 -17.81 7.65 9.78
N MET A 53 -18.20 6.40 10.04
CA MET A 53 -19.56 5.98 10.29
C MET A 53 -19.80 6.13 11.79
N GLY A 54 -19.76 7.37 12.25
CA GLY A 54 -19.89 7.72 13.66
C GLY A 54 -20.51 9.09 13.78
N ALA A 55 -21.80 9.21 13.42
CA ALA A 55 -22.75 10.19 13.96
C ALA A 55 -24.07 10.14 13.16
N PHE A 56 -24.88 9.10 13.39
CA PHE A 56 -26.33 9.24 13.27
C PHE A 56 -26.93 8.84 14.61
N GLU A 57 -26.56 9.58 15.67
CA GLU A 57 -27.35 9.59 16.90
C GLU A 57 -28.52 10.55 16.67
N GLY A 58 -29.52 10.04 15.93
CA GLY A 58 -30.81 10.69 15.78
C GLY A 58 -31.61 10.45 17.06
N ASP A 59 -31.73 11.52 17.84
CA ASP A 59 -32.62 11.75 18.99
C ASP A 59 -34.00 11.06 18.78
N ALA A 60 -34.14 9.79 19.19
CA ALA A 60 -35.45 9.18 19.42
C ALA A 60 -35.90 9.55 20.83
N LYS A 61 -36.17 10.85 21.03
CA LYS A 61 -36.81 11.34 22.25
C LYS A 61 -38.18 10.67 22.39
N GLY A 62 -38.35 9.98 23.50
CA GLY A 62 -39.54 9.21 23.85
C GLY A 62 -40.82 10.04 23.76
N VAL A 63 -41.78 9.51 23.02
CA VAL A 63 -43.17 9.96 23.06
C VAL A 63 -44.05 8.72 23.06
N ARG A 64 -44.70 8.51 24.22
CA ARG A 64 -45.92 7.72 24.52
C ARG A 64 -45.74 6.46 25.36
N ASP A 65 -45.71 6.67 26.67
CA ASP A 65 -46.55 5.90 27.60
C ASP A 65 -47.36 6.89 28.44
N GLY A 66 -48.68 6.79 28.37
CA GLY A 66 -49.60 7.65 29.13
C GLY A 66 -50.97 7.84 28.48
N MET A 67 -51.76 6.78 28.38
CA MET A 67 -53.19 6.78 28.73
C MET A 67 -53.67 5.35 28.94
#